data_AF-X1NU72-F1
#
_entry.id   AF-X1NU72-F1
#
_cell.length_a   1.000
_cell.length_b   1.000
_cell.length_c   1.000
_cell.angle_alpha   90.00
_cell.angle_beta   90.00
_cell.angle_gamma   90.00
#
_symmetry.space_group_name_H-M   'P 1'
#
loop_
_entity.id
_entity.type
_entity.pdbx_description
1 polymer ?
#
loop_
_entity_poly.entity_id
_entity_poly.type
_entity_poly.pdbx_seq_one_letter_code
_entity_poly.pdbx_strand_id
1 'polypeptide(L)'
;IWPKATRHIKEQIKLLKKLEKKGYTYKTSDGIYFDTSKFADYGKFARLNIKGLQTGKRIKKGEKRNKTDFALWKFSEKPGIRQQEWKSPWGVGFPGWHLECSAMSMKYLSEHFDMHTGGIDHIQIHHTNEIAQSQASTGKKFVNYWLHGGWLLSRGEKISKSTGGLYTISELEKEGFSPLVFRYFCLTTHYKKPLNFSIKNLEKAR
;
A
#
# COMPACT_ATOMS: atom_id res chain seq x y z
N ILE A 1 -15.58 -10.05 5.02
CA ILE A 1 -14.39 -10.77 5.58
C ILE A 1 -13.37 -9.71 6.00
N TRP A 2 -12.74 -9.83 7.17
CA TRP A 2 -11.72 -8.89 7.66
C TRP A 2 -10.37 -9.61 7.84
N PRO A 3 -9.60 -9.80 6.76
CA PRO A 3 -8.40 -10.62 6.81
C PRO A 3 -7.28 -9.90 7.56
N LYS A 4 -6.52 -10.65 8.37
CA LYS A 4 -5.34 -10.16 9.09
C LYS A 4 -4.08 -10.67 8.40
N ALA A 5 -3.14 -9.79 8.04
CA ALA A 5 -1.89 -10.18 7.36
C ALA A 5 -1.13 -11.28 8.13
N THR A 6 -1.10 -11.19 9.46
CA THR A 6 -0.45 -12.17 10.35
C THR A 6 -1.05 -13.57 10.28
N ARG A 7 -2.29 -13.73 9.81
CA ARG A 7 -2.95 -15.02 9.59
C ARG A 7 -2.79 -15.55 8.16
N HIS A 8 -2.05 -14.84 7.30
CA HIS A 8 -1.90 -15.12 5.86
C HIS A 8 -0.45 -15.25 5.39
N ILE A 9 0.46 -15.51 6.32
CA ILE A 9 1.89 -15.68 6.02
C ILE A 9 2.13 -16.83 5.03
N LYS A 10 1.34 -17.92 5.14
CA LYS A 10 1.45 -19.05 4.21
C LYS A 10 1.15 -18.64 2.77
N GLU A 11 0.11 -17.83 2.55
CA GLU A 11 -0.27 -17.33 1.23
C GLU A 11 0.73 -16.31 0.70
N GLN A 12 1.26 -15.44 1.55
CA GLN A 12 2.32 -14.48 1.17
C GLN A 12 3.59 -15.21 0.74
N ILE A 13 4.04 -16.23 1.50
CA ILE A 13 5.17 -17.09 1.12
C ILE A 13 4.87 -17.83 -0.19
N LYS A 14 3.64 -18.34 -0.39
CA LYS A 14 3.23 -19.02 -1.63
C LYS A 14 3.31 -18.09 -2.84
N LEU A 15 2.83 -16.85 -2.71
CA LEU A 15 2.92 -15.85 -3.77
C LEU A 15 4.38 -15.51 -4.08
N LEU A 16 5.21 -15.32 -3.05
CA LEU A 16 6.62 -15.03 -3.23
C LEU A 16 7.37 -16.18 -3.94
N LYS A 17 7.11 -17.44 -3.57
CA LYS A 17 7.64 -18.61 -4.30
C LYS A 17 7.23 -18.63 -5.78
N LYS A 18 5.99 -18.23 -6.10
CA LYS A 18 5.49 -18.17 -7.49
C LYS A 18 6.24 -17.10 -8.29
N LEU A 19 6.49 -15.95 -7.68
CA LEU A 19 7.28 -14.86 -8.27
C LEU A 19 8.74 -15.26 -8.48
N GLU A 20 9.34 -15.93 -7.50
CA GLU A 20 10.71 -16.44 -7.57
C GLU A 20 10.87 -17.48 -8.69
N LYS A 21 9.97 -18.47 -8.76
CA LYS A 21 9.96 -19.47 -9.85
C LYS A 21 9.87 -18.83 -11.24
N LYS A 22 9.18 -17.70 -11.35
CA LYS A 22 9.04 -16.92 -12.59
C LYS A 22 10.19 -15.93 -12.83
N GLY A 23 11.16 -15.86 -11.93
CA GLY A 23 12.35 -15.03 -12.06
C GLY A 23 12.15 -13.54 -11.75
N TYR A 24 11.04 -13.14 -11.12
CA TYR A 24 10.75 -11.73 -10.79
C TYR A 24 11.43 -11.24 -9.50
N THR A 25 12.21 -12.09 -8.83
CA THR A 25 12.79 -11.76 -7.53
C THR A 25 14.30 -11.88 -7.53
N TYR A 26 14.93 -11.20 -6.57
CA TYR A 26 16.33 -11.38 -6.24
C TYR A 26 16.54 -11.18 -4.73
N LYS A 27 17.58 -11.80 -4.20
CA LYS A 27 17.98 -11.68 -2.79
C LYS A 27 18.99 -10.55 -2.62
N THR A 28 18.87 -9.81 -1.52
CA THR A 28 19.85 -8.87 -0.98
C THR A 28 20.28 -9.34 0.41
N SER A 29 21.20 -8.62 1.05
CA SER A 29 21.58 -8.83 2.46
C SER A 29 20.41 -8.69 3.44
N ASP A 30 19.39 -7.90 3.09
CA ASP A 30 18.31 -7.50 3.99
C ASP A 30 16.91 -7.99 3.57
N GLY A 31 16.81 -8.79 2.51
CA GLY A 31 15.54 -9.36 2.08
C GLY A 31 15.49 -9.96 0.69
N ILE A 32 14.26 -10.29 0.27
CA ILE A 32 13.90 -10.67 -1.10
C ILE A 32 13.12 -9.51 -1.71
N TYR A 33 13.55 -9.05 -2.89
CA TYR A 33 13.00 -7.90 -3.58
C TYR A 33 12.36 -8.30 -4.91
N PHE A 34 11.37 -7.52 -5.33
CA PHE A 34 10.80 -7.59 -6.67
C PHE A 34 11.65 -6.79 -7.66
N ASP A 35 12.05 -7.41 -8.76
CA ASP A 35 12.77 -6.77 -9.86
C ASP A 35 11.77 -6.09 -10.79
N THR A 36 11.55 -4.80 -10.60
CA THR A 36 10.58 -4.02 -11.37
C THR A 36 10.94 -3.92 -12.85
N SER A 37 12.23 -4.07 -13.20
CA SER A 37 12.67 -4.05 -14.59
C SER A 37 12.18 -5.24 -15.42
N LYS A 38 11.82 -6.35 -14.75
CA LYS A 38 11.31 -7.57 -15.41
C LYS A 38 9.82 -7.51 -15.71
N PHE A 39 9.09 -6.54 -15.17
CA PHE A 39 7.66 -6.37 -15.41
C PHE A 39 7.43 -5.20 -16.38
N ALA A 40 7.21 -5.51 -17.66
CA ALA A 40 7.18 -4.51 -18.74
C ALA A 40 6.16 -3.37 -18.52
N ASP A 41 5.00 -3.67 -17.93
CA ASP A 41 3.94 -2.69 -17.65
C ASP A 41 4.10 -1.98 -16.30
N TYR A 42 5.24 -2.11 -15.62
CA TYR A 42 5.46 -1.46 -14.32
C TYR A 42 5.26 0.06 -14.44
N GLY A 43 4.53 0.65 -13.49
CA GLY A 43 4.26 2.10 -13.44
C GLY A 43 3.23 2.63 -14.44
N LYS A 44 2.75 1.82 -15.41
CA LYS A 44 1.70 2.23 -16.37
C LYS A 44 0.42 2.67 -15.68
N PHE A 45 0.02 1.93 -14.65
CA PHE A 45 -1.16 2.22 -13.84
C PHE A 45 -1.15 3.63 -13.24
N ALA A 46 -0.04 4.00 -12.61
CA ALA A 46 0.14 5.30 -11.97
C ALA A 46 0.72 6.37 -12.91
N ARG A 47 0.89 6.07 -14.20
CA ARG A 47 1.53 6.94 -15.20
C ARG A 47 2.90 7.47 -14.72
N LEU A 48 3.67 6.61 -14.08
CA LEU A 48 4.96 7.00 -13.50
C LEU A 48 5.97 7.32 -14.60
N ASN A 49 6.66 8.46 -14.46
CA ASN A 49 7.83 8.75 -15.29
C ASN A 49 9.06 8.01 -14.74
N ILE A 50 9.15 6.71 -15.00
CA ILE A 50 10.25 5.85 -14.50
C ILE A 50 11.60 6.35 -14.99
N LYS A 51 11.68 6.80 -16.26
CA LYS A 51 12.92 7.37 -16.84
C LYS A 51 13.34 8.67 -16.15
N GLY A 52 12.38 9.49 -15.73
CA GLY A 52 12.58 10.75 -15.00
C GLY A 52 12.89 10.60 -13.52
N LEU A 53 12.88 9.38 -12.95
CA LEU A 53 13.29 9.14 -11.55
C LEU A 53 14.80 9.33 -11.29
N GLN A 54 15.55 9.99 -12.21
CA GLN A 54 16.97 10.28 -12.04
C GLN A 54 17.26 11.48 -11.12
N THR A 55 18.14 11.21 -10.15
CA THR A 55 18.95 12.13 -9.32
C THR A 55 18.29 13.30 -8.56
N GLY A 56 17.43 12.99 -7.59
CA GLY A 56 17.31 13.79 -6.35
C GLY A 56 18.24 13.23 -5.25
N LYS A 57 19.04 14.12 -4.62
CA LYS A 57 20.03 13.94 -3.52
C LYS A 57 20.41 12.50 -3.14
N ARG A 58 21.68 12.11 -3.45
CA ARG A 58 22.51 11.06 -2.81
C ARG A 58 21.81 10.22 -1.72
N ILE A 59 20.89 9.34 -2.10
CA ILE A 59 20.55 8.17 -1.27
C ILE A 59 21.50 7.09 -1.77
N LYS A 60 22.37 6.56 -0.89
CA LYS A 60 23.26 5.42 -1.21
C LYS A 60 22.45 4.41 -2.04
N LYS A 61 22.91 4.07 -3.25
CA LYS A 61 22.41 2.90 -3.97
C LYS A 61 22.63 1.72 -3.03
N GLY A 62 21.59 1.30 -2.32
CA GLY A 62 21.60 0.03 -1.62
C GLY A 62 21.70 -1.11 -2.64
N GLU A 63 21.53 -2.35 -2.20
CA GLU A 63 21.60 -3.53 -3.07
C GLU A 63 20.44 -3.68 -4.06
N LYS A 64 19.56 -2.66 -4.15
CA LYS A 64 18.48 -2.63 -5.11
C LYS A 64 19.01 -2.41 -6.52
N ARG A 65 18.54 -3.22 -7.48
CA ARG A 65 18.92 -3.07 -8.90
C ARG A 65 18.31 -1.81 -9.48
N ASN A 66 17.07 -1.50 -9.11
CA ASN A 66 16.32 -0.32 -9.53
C ASN A 66 15.76 0.44 -8.32
N LYS A 67 15.57 1.76 -8.46
CA LYS A 67 14.97 2.60 -7.40
C LYS A 67 13.53 2.20 -7.06
N THR A 68 12.84 1.66 -8.05
CA THR A 68 11.45 1.20 -7.96
C THR A 68 11.33 -0.18 -7.34
N ASP A 69 12.43 -0.92 -7.15
CA ASP A 69 12.39 -2.25 -6.53
C ASP A 69 11.93 -2.15 -5.07
N PHE A 70 11.03 -3.04 -4.70
CA PHE A 70 10.39 -3.08 -3.39
C PHE A 70 10.55 -4.45 -2.75
N ALA A 71 10.58 -4.47 -1.42
CA ALA A 71 10.74 -5.71 -0.68
C ALA A 71 9.44 -6.54 -0.75
N LEU A 72 9.62 -7.84 -0.98
CA LEU A 72 8.58 -8.85 -0.86
C LEU A 72 8.68 -9.55 0.50
N TRP A 73 9.91 -9.76 0.97
CA TRP A 73 10.21 -10.30 2.30
C TRP A 73 11.44 -9.59 2.85
N LYS A 74 11.38 -9.12 4.09
CA LYS A 74 12.50 -8.48 4.79
C LYS A 74 13.06 -9.44 5.83
N PHE A 75 14.38 -9.58 5.89
CA PHE A 75 15.01 -10.43 6.90
C PHE A 75 15.01 -9.73 8.26
N SER A 76 14.87 -10.53 9.31
CA SER A 76 15.13 -10.06 10.67
C SER A 76 16.63 -10.05 10.91
N GLU A 77 17.23 -8.88 11.12
CA GLU A 77 18.66 -8.76 11.42
C GLU A 77 19.07 -9.52 12.69
N LYS A 78 18.18 -9.48 13.71
CA LYS A 78 18.33 -10.20 14.97
C LYS A 78 17.02 -10.94 15.28
N PRO A 79 16.89 -12.22 14.85
CA PRO A 79 15.72 -13.03 15.16
C PRO A 79 15.44 -13.07 16.67
N GLY A 80 14.16 -13.00 17.04
CA GLY A 80 13.68 -12.96 18.42
C GLY A 80 13.45 -11.56 18.99
N ILE A 81 13.99 -10.50 18.39
CA ILE A 81 13.76 -9.11 18.85
C ILE A 81 12.44 -8.56 18.31
N ARG A 82 12.13 -8.84 17.04
CA ARG A 82 10.91 -8.37 16.42
C ARG A 82 9.74 -9.26 16.86
N GLN A 83 8.67 -8.64 17.38
CA GLN A 83 7.47 -9.37 17.82
C GLN A 83 6.78 -10.16 16.69
N GLN A 84 6.88 -9.65 15.46
CA GLN A 84 6.21 -10.19 14.28
C GLN A 84 7.25 -10.58 13.21
N GLU A 85 7.73 -11.80 13.35
CA GLU A 85 8.60 -12.46 12.39
C GLU A 85 8.23 -13.94 12.25
N TRP A 86 8.54 -14.52 11.10
CA TRP A 86 8.17 -15.88 10.75
C TRP A 86 9.31 -16.58 10.02
N LYS A 87 9.38 -17.91 10.19
CA LYS A 87 10.25 -18.76 9.38
C LYS A 87 9.76 -18.77 7.93
N SER A 88 10.68 -18.63 6.99
CA SER A 88 10.42 -18.73 5.56
C SER A 88 11.55 -19.50 4.87
N PRO A 89 11.37 -19.94 3.61
CA PRO A 89 12.44 -20.56 2.82
C PRO A 89 13.71 -19.71 2.67
N TRP A 90 13.58 -18.38 2.84
CA TRP A 90 14.68 -17.44 2.66
C TRP A 90 15.35 -17.02 3.98
N GLY A 91 14.88 -17.54 5.11
CA GLY A 91 15.29 -17.15 6.46
C GLY A 91 14.14 -16.57 7.29
N VAL A 92 14.44 -16.22 8.55
CA VAL A 92 13.48 -15.57 9.44
C VAL A 92 13.30 -14.11 9.02
N GLY A 93 12.04 -13.67 8.96
CA GLY A 93 11.73 -12.31 8.57
C GLY A 93 10.24 -12.00 8.56
N PHE A 94 9.85 -11.00 7.78
CA PHE A 94 8.48 -10.52 7.71
C PHE A 94 8.13 -10.06 6.28
N PRO A 95 6.84 -10.11 5.90
CA PRO A 95 6.42 -9.71 4.57
C PRO A 95 6.66 -8.22 4.29
N GLY A 96 6.89 -7.89 3.02
CA GLY A 96 6.81 -6.52 2.54
C GLY A 96 5.34 -6.07 2.46
N TRP A 97 5.11 -4.81 2.80
CA TRP A 97 3.76 -4.20 2.90
C TRP A 97 2.84 -4.52 1.70
N HIS A 98 3.35 -4.45 0.48
CA HIS A 98 2.54 -4.67 -0.74
C HIS A 98 2.14 -6.14 -0.95
N LEU A 99 2.97 -7.09 -0.50
CA LEU A 99 2.77 -8.53 -0.70
C LEU A 99 1.52 -9.03 0.02
N GLU A 100 1.21 -8.42 1.17
CA GLU A 100 0.08 -8.78 2.03
C GLU A 100 -1.25 -8.64 1.28
N CYS A 101 -1.51 -7.49 0.67
CA CYS A 101 -2.76 -7.18 -0.01
C CYS A 101 -2.95 -8.04 -1.27
N SER A 102 -1.89 -8.25 -2.07
CA SER A 102 -1.91 -9.16 -3.23
C SER A 102 -2.28 -10.60 -2.81
N ALA A 103 -1.62 -11.13 -1.79
CA ALA A 103 -1.84 -12.51 -1.35
C ALA A 103 -3.24 -12.71 -0.74
N MET A 104 -3.68 -11.78 0.12
CA MET A 104 -4.97 -11.88 0.79
C MET A 104 -6.14 -11.66 -0.19
N SER A 105 -6.07 -10.65 -1.06
CA SER A 105 -7.13 -10.40 -2.04
C SER A 105 -7.31 -11.58 -2.99
N MET A 106 -6.23 -12.14 -3.53
CA MET A 106 -6.32 -13.30 -4.43
C MET A 106 -6.85 -14.56 -3.75
N LYS A 107 -6.61 -14.74 -2.45
CA LYS A 107 -7.17 -15.87 -1.68
C LYS A 107 -8.70 -15.81 -1.60
N TYR A 108 -9.26 -14.62 -1.40
CA TYR A 108 -10.69 -14.45 -1.12
C TYR A 108 -11.53 -14.04 -2.33
N LEU A 109 -10.92 -13.37 -3.30
CA LEU A 109 -11.60 -12.79 -4.46
C LEU A 109 -11.16 -13.42 -5.79
N SER A 110 -10.26 -14.40 -5.75
CA SER A 110 -9.59 -15.02 -6.92
C SER A 110 -8.46 -14.18 -7.52
N GLU A 111 -7.69 -14.79 -8.43
CA GLU A 111 -6.57 -14.14 -9.13
C GLU A 111 -6.97 -12.92 -9.98
N HIS A 112 -8.26 -12.77 -10.28
CA HIS A 112 -8.87 -11.66 -11.00
C HIS A 112 -10.20 -11.29 -10.34
N PHE A 113 -10.43 -10.00 -10.09
CA PHE A 113 -11.69 -9.52 -9.50
C PHE A 113 -12.07 -8.10 -9.95
N ASP A 114 -13.26 -7.64 -9.57
CA ASP A 114 -13.87 -6.45 -10.16
C ASP A 114 -13.33 -5.13 -9.63
N MET A 115 -13.40 -4.89 -8.32
CA MET A 115 -13.15 -3.57 -7.74
C MET A 115 -12.09 -3.61 -6.63
N HIS A 116 -11.13 -2.70 -6.70
CA HIS A 116 -10.14 -2.46 -5.64
C HIS A 116 -10.13 -0.98 -5.24
N THR A 117 -10.23 -0.71 -3.95
CA THR A 117 -10.36 0.64 -3.39
C THR A 117 -9.16 1.07 -2.57
N GLY A 118 -8.85 2.37 -2.49
CA GLY A 118 -7.84 2.89 -1.56
C GLY A 118 -7.79 4.41 -1.52
N GLY A 119 -6.84 4.97 -0.77
CA GLY A 119 -6.53 6.41 -0.82
C GLY A 119 -5.71 6.75 -2.06
N ILE A 120 -5.84 7.97 -2.58
CA ILE A 120 -5.12 8.42 -3.79
C ILE A 120 -3.60 8.27 -3.69
N ASP A 121 -3.01 8.26 -2.49
CA ASP A 121 -1.60 7.94 -2.25
C ASP A 121 -1.20 6.52 -2.58
N HIS A 122 -2.12 5.58 -2.49
CA HIS A 122 -1.81 4.20 -2.82
C HIS A 122 -1.49 4.01 -4.31
N ILE A 123 -1.95 4.92 -5.19
CA ILE A 123 -1.80 4.79 -6.65
C ILE A 123 -0.34 4.56 -7.04
N GLN A 124 0.56 5.47 -6.63
CA GLN A 124 1.93 5.53 -7.15
C GLN A 124 2.84 4.41 -6.67
N ILE A 125 2.56 3.85 -5.49
CA ILE A 125 3.44 2.85 -4.86
C ILE A 125 2.63 1.59 -4.54
N HIS A 126 1.68 1.67 -3.61
CA HIS A 126 1.05 0.48 -3.06
C HIS A 126 0.29 -0.35 -4.12
N HIS A 127 -0.69 0.25 -4.79
CA HIS A 127 -1.50 -0.44 -5.80
C HIS A 127 -0.71 -0.75 -7.08
N THR A 128 0.25 0.10 -7.46
CA THR A 128 1.18 -0.20 -8.57
C THR A 128 1.99 -1.47 -8.29
N ASN A 129 2.45 -1.65 -7.05
CA ASN A 129 3.20 -2.84 -6.62
C ASN A 129 2.31 -4.07 -6.51
N GLU A 130 1.06 -3.93 -6.05
CA GLU A 130 0.09 -5.03 -6.03
C GLU A 130 -0.24 -5.55 -7.43
N ILE A 131 -0.43 -4.65 -8.39
CA ILE A 131 -0.61 -5.00 -9.81
C ILE A 131 0.62 -5.78 -10.30
N ALA A 132 1.83 -5.26 -10.06
CA ALA A 132 3.05 -5.91 -10.53
C ALA A 132 3.19 -7.34 -9.96
N GLN A 133 3.03 -7.52 -8.65
CA GLN A 133 3.12 -8.83 -7.99
C GLN A 133 2.04 -9.80 -8.48
N SER A 134 0.79 -9.34 -8.52
CA SER A 134 -0.35 -10.19 -8.87
C SER A 134 -0.31 -10.61 -10.33
N GLN A 135 -0.06 -9.67 -11.26
CA GLN A 135 0.01 -9.98 -12.68
C GLN A 135 1.28 -10.75 -13.05
N ALA A 136 2.44 -10.42 -12.47
CA ALA A 136 3.65 -11.21 -12.71
C ALA A 136 3.48 -12.67 -12.26
N SER A 137 2.87 -12.86 -11.08
CA SER A 137 2.67 -14.19 -10.52
C SER A 137 1.61 -14.99 -11.28
N THR A 138 0.53 -14.38 -11.78
CA THR A 138 -0.61 -15.09 -12.39
C THR A 138 -0.59 -15.09 -13.92
N GLY A 139 -0.02 -14.06 -14.55
CA GLY A 139 -0.17 -13.80 -15.99
C GLY A 139 -1.54 -13.26 -16.39
N LYS A 140 -2.42 -12.92 -15.42
CA LYS A 140 -3.79 -12.44 -15.64
C LYS A 140 -3.88 -10.96 -15.30
N LYS A 141 -4.91 -10.28 -15.83
CA LYS A 141 -5.32 -8.95 -15.34
C LYS A 141 -5.72 -9.07 -13.87
N PHE A 142 -5.22 -8.19 -13.01
CA PHE A 142 -5.49 -8.29 -11.57
C PHE A 142 -6.89 -7.77 -11.19
N VAL A 143 -7.20 -6.52 -11.55
CA VAL A 143 -8.44 -5.83 -11.14
C VAL A 143 -9.06 -5.08 -12.32
N ASN A 144 -10.40 -5.08 -12.43
CA ASN A 144 -11.10 -4.33 -13.48
C ASN A 144 -11.18 -2.82 -13.22
N TYR A 145 -11.58 -2.43 -12.02
CA TYR A 145 -11.84 -1.04 -11.65
C TYR A 145 -11.10 -0.66 -10.37
N TRP A 146 -10.38 0.45 -10.42
CA TRP A 146 -9.67 1.02 -9.28
C TRP A 146 -10.36 2.31 -8.83
N LEU A 147 -10.73 2.37 -7.55
CA LEU A 147 -11.45 3.51 -6.98
C LEU A 147 -10.61 4.15 -5.87
N HIS A 148 -10.25 5.42 -6.07
CA HIS A 148 -9.39 6.15 -5.14
C HIS A 148 -10.10 7.34 -4.51
N GLY A 149 -10.12 7.36 -3.17
CA GLY A 149 -10.59 8.49 -2.38
C GLY A 149 -9.59 9.64 -2.40
N GLY A 150 -10.09 10.87 -2.57
CA GLY A 150 -9.31 12.09 -2.48
C GLY A 150 -8.81 12.37 -1.07
N TRP A 151 -7.93 13.35 -0.95
CA TRP A 151 -7.32 13.73 0.32
C TRP A 151 -8.32 14.39 1.27
N LEU A 152 -8.20 14.07 2.56
CA LEU A 152 -8.68 14.96 3.62
C LEU A 152 -7.56 15.98 3.92
N LEU A 153 -7.88 17.26 3.74
CA LEU A 153 -6.95 18.38 3.92
C LEU A 153 -7.32 19.17 5.17
N SER A 154 -6.36 19.79 5.83
CA SER A 154 -6.57 20.81 6.86
C SER A 154 -5.80 22.05 6.44
N ARG A 155 -6.48 23.22 6.42
CA ARG A 155 -5.91 24.50 5.96
C ARG A 155 -5.28 24.41 4.55
N GLY A 156 -5.84 23.59 3.67
CA GLY A 156 -5.33 23.38 2.31
C GLY A 156 -4.16 22.41 2.19
N GLU A 157 -3.64 21.90 3.30
CA GLU A 157 -2.53 20.95 3.34
C GLU A 157 -2.97 19.55 3.76
N LYS A 158 -2.17 18.53 3.40
CA LYS A 158 -2.44 17.15 3.82
C LYS A 158 -2.36 17.06 5.35
N ILE A 159 -3.38 16.45 5.96
CA ILE A 159 -3.35 16.16 7.39
C ILE A 159 -2.20 15.20 7.70
N SER A 160 -1.33 15.59 8.61
CA SER A 160 -0.24 14.77 9.13
C SER A 160 -0.16 14.96 10.65
N LYS A 161 0.40 13.98 11.36
CA LYS A 161 0.60 14.11 12.82
C LYS A 161 1.43 15.33 13.20
N SER A 162 2.37 15.72 12.34
CA SER A 162 3.30 16.84 12.57
C SER A 162 2.71 18.22 12.30
N THR A 163 1.70 18.33 11.42
CA THR A 163 1.10 19.62 11.04
C THR A 163 -0.09 20.03 11.92
N GLY A 164 -0.47 19.17 12.89
CA GLY A 164 -1.66 19.38 13.70
C GLY A 164 -2.97 19.23 12.91
N GLY A 165 -4.12 19.28 13.60
CA GLY A 165 -5.43 19.15 12.95
C GLY A 165 -5.80 17.72 12.53
N LEU A 166 -5.05 16.72 12.98
CA LEU A 166 -5.50 15.33 12.98
C LEU A 166 -6.45 15.15 14.16
N TYR A 167 -7.73 14.96 13.86
CA TYR A 167 -8.73 14.54 14.84
C TYR A 167 -9.07 13.07 14.60
N THR A 168 -9.04 12.29 15.67
CA THR A 168 -9.71 11.00 15.75
C THR A 168 -11.22 11.22 15.89
N ILE A 169 -12.01 10.22 15.52
CA ILE A 169 -13.46 10.27 15.71
C ILE A 169 -13.81 10.48 17.19
N SER A 170 -13.10 9.83 18.11
CA SER A 170 -13.33 9.97 19.56
C SER A 170 -12.96 11.35 20.11
N GLU A 171 -12.00 12.06 19.50
CA GLU A 171 -11.74 13.46 19.83
C GLU A 171 -12.89 14.35 19.36
N LEU A 172 -13.44 14.12 18.16
CA LEU A 172 -14.63 14.86 17.70
C LEU A 172 -15.86 14.62 18.58
N GLU A 173 -16.04 13.39 19.07
CA GLU A 173 -17.12 13.07 20.02
C GLU A 173 -16.97 13.84 21.35
N LYS A 174 -15.75 13.98 21.87
CA LYS A 174 -15.47 14.77 23.07
C LYS A 174 -15.73 16.26 22.87
N GLU A 175 -15.55 16.75 21.65
CA GLU A 175 -15.90 18.12 21.25
C GLU A 175 -17.42 18.30 20.99
N GLY A 176 -18.23 17.26 21.21
CA GLY A 176 -19.70 17.31 21.11
C GLY A 176 -20.25 16.99 19.71
N PHE A 177 -19.43 16.52 18.77
CA PHE A 177 -19.89 16.10 17.45
C PHE A 177 -20.31 14.64 17.43
N SER A 178 -21.53 14.36 16.96
CA SER A 178 -21.93 12.99 16.62
C SER A 178 -21.08 12.48 15.43
N PRO A 179 -20.63 11.21 15.42
CA PRO A 179 -19.93 10.62 14.27
C PRO A 179 -20.71 10.71 12.95
N LEU A 180 -22.04 10.83 13.03
CA LEU A 180 -22.89 11.02 11.84
C LEU A 180 -22.71 12.39 11.19
N VAL A 181 -22.37 13.42 11.96
CA VAL A 181 -22.03 14.76 11.42
C VAL A 181 -20.78 14.66 10.56
N PHE A 182 -19.75 13.95 11.05
CA PHE A 182 -18.54 13.70 10.26
C PHE A 182 -18.83 12.86 9.00
N ARG A 183 -19.72 11.85 9.11
CA ARG A 183 -20.16 11.07 7.95
C ARG A 183 -20.86 11.95 6.91
N TYR A 184 -21.82 12.79 7.32
CA TYR A 184 -22.51 13.70 6.41
C TYR A 184 -21.53 14.69 5.77
N PHE A 185 -20.63 15.28 6.57
CA PHE A 185 -19.57 16.16 6.08
C PHE A 185 -18.75 15.49 4.96
N CYS A 186 -18.33 14.24 5.13
CA CYS A 186 -17.63 13.48 4.10
C CYS A 186 -18.45 13.26 2.81
N LEU A 187 -19.78 13.17 2.92
CA LEU A 187 -20.69 12.97 1.78
C LEU A 187 -21.05 14.27 1.04
N THR A 188 -20.75 15.44 1.61
CA THR A 188 -20.99 16.74 0.95
C THR A 188 -20.09 16.97 -0.28
N THR A 189 -19.07 16.14 -0.46
CA THR A 189 -18.09 16.26 -1.53
C THR A 189 -17.96 14.93 -2.29
N HIS A 190 -17.87 15.00 -3.62
CA HIS A 190 -17.63 13.82 -4.43
C HIS A 190 -16.30 13.13 -4.02
N TYR A 191 -16.32 11.81 -3.81
CA TYR A 191 -15.21 11.06 -3.19
C TYR A 191 -13.82 11.23 -3.84
N LYS A 192 -13.76 11.56 -5.14
CA LYS A 192 -12.48 11.83 -5.86
C LYS A 192 -11.88 13.21 -5.57
N LYS A 193 -12.67 14.15 -5.04
CA LYS A 193 -12.21 15.52 -4.77
C LYS A 193 -11.59 15.59 -3.37
N PRO A 194 -10.56 16.42 -3.17
CA PRO A 194 -10.08 16.72 -1.82
C PRO A 194 -11.18 17.36 -0.97
N LEU A 195 -11.22 17.02 0.31
CA LEU A 195 -12.15 17.57 1.28
C LEU A 195 -11.40 18.39 2.33
N ASN A 196 -11.74 19.67 2.46
CA ASN A 196 -11.09 20.57 3.42
C ASN A 196 -11.79 20.49 4.79
N PHE A 197 -11.17 19.77 5.72
CA PHE A 197 -11.59 19.66 7.10
C PHE A 197 -11.26 20.92 7.91
N SER A 198 -12.24 21.37 8.69
CA SER A 198 -12.09 22.29 9.82
C SER A 198 -13.30 22.13 10.74
N ILE A 199 -13.15 22.44 12.03
CA ILE A 199 -14.29 22.44 12.97
C ILE A 199 -15.42 23.34 12.46
N LYS A 200 -15.08 24.50 11.88
CA LYS A 200 -16.07 25.40 11.26
C LYS A 200 -16.87 24.75 10.12
N ASN A 201 -16.22 23.94 9.28
CA ASN A 201 -16.92 23.22 8.21
C ASN A 201 -17.72 22.04 8.73
N LEU A 202 -17.25 21.42 9.82
CA LEU A 202 -17.97 20.34 10.49
C LEU A 202 -19.24 20.86 11.18
N GLU A 203 -19.20 22.04 11.81
CA GLU A 203 -20.38 22.70 12.38
C GLU A 203 -21.43 23.05 11.32
N LYS A 204 -21.03 23.43 10.10
CA LYS A 204 -21.97 23.65 8.99
C LYS A 204 -22.67 22.37 8.52
N ALA A 205 -22.11 21.22 8.86
CA ALA A 205 -22.64 19.90 8.51
C ALA A 205 -23.51 19.31 9.64
N ARG A 206 -23.61 20.00 10.79
CA ARG A 206 -24.50 19.66 11.90
C ARG A 206 -25.93 20.10 11.60
#